data_AF-A0A838VFW8-F1
#
_entry.id   AF-A0A838VFW8-F1
#
_cell.length_a   1.000
_cell.length_b   1.000
_cell.length_c   1.000
_cell.angle_alpha   90.00
_cell.angle_beta   90.00
_cell.angle_gamma   90.00
#
_symmetry.space_group_name_H-M   'P 1'
#
loop_
_entity.id
_entity.type
_entity.pdbx_description
1 polymer ?
#
loop_
_entity_poly.entity_id
_entity_poly.type
_entity_poly.pdbx_seq_one_letter_code
_entity_poly.pdbx_strand_id
1 'polypeptide(L)'
;MSLKSFPLYLANLRPWLTAIAVVWLLGLVGWSWFIKSFLILVALLFLTPVLAFLGFRWWLSQNLVQDSCPVCQLEFTGLNNTQMQCQNCGEQLMVSHHHFNRSTPPGTIDVQAVEVPAKSFEDA
;
A
#
# COMPACT_ATOMS: atom_id res chain seq x y z
N MET A 1 31.01 -18.31 71.90
CA MET A 1 31.07 -19.30 70.80
C MET A 1 31.71 -18.62 69.59
N SER A 2 32.77 -19.21 69.05
CA SER A 2 33.71 -18.57 68.13
C SER A 2 33.18 -18.59 66.69
N LEU A 3 32.91 -17.41 66.11
CA LEU A 3 32.48 -17.21 64.72
C LEU A 3 33.65 -17.40 63.72
N LYS A 4 34.31 -18.57 63.73
CA LYS A 4 35.47 -18.86 62.87
C LYS A 4 35.10 -19.42 61.48
N SER A 5 33.84 -19.76 61.22
CA SER A 5 33.38 -20.40 59.97
C SER A 5 32.71 -19.46 58.94
N PHE A 6 32.44 -18.20 59.31
CA PHE A 6 31.79 -17.23 58.42
C PHE A 6 32.55 -16.85 57.11
N PRO A 7 33.90 -16.73 57.07
CA PRO A 7 34.58 -16.22 55.88
C PRO A 7 34.56 -17.20 54.70
N LEU A 8 34.51 -18.51 54.97
CA LEU A 8 34.47 -19.56 53.92
C LEU A 8 33.11 -19.65 53.22
N TYR A 9 32.02 -19.43 53.97
CA TYR A 9 30.66 -19.49 53.42
C TYR A 9 30.36 -18.26 52.53
N LEU A 10 30.84 -17.07 52.94
CA LEU A 10 30.72 -15.85 52.12
C LEU A 10 31.52 -15.92 50.82
N ALA A 11 32.72 -16.54 50.83
CA ALA A 11 33.55 -16.65 49.63
C ALA A 11 32.88 -17.50 48.53
N ASN A 12 32.15 -18.55 48.92
CA ASN A 12 31.45 -19.44 47.97
C ASN A 12 30.08 -18.86 47.53
N LEU A 13 29.43 -18.06 48.39
CA LEU A 13 28.16 -17.38 48.08
C LEU A 13 28.34 -16.13 47.20
N ARG A 14 29.51 -15.47 47.27
CA ARG A 14 29.81 -14.24 46.53
C ARG A 14 29.57 -14.35 45.01
N PRO A 15 30.07 -15.38 44.28
CA PRO A 15 29.80 -15.51 42.84
C PRO A 15 28.32 -15.74 42.53
N TRP A 16 27.59 -16.44 43.39
CA TRP A 16 26.16 -16.70 43.22
C TRP A 16 25.32 -15.43 43.46
N LEU A 17 25.67 -14.65 44.49
CA LEU A 17 25.08 -13.35 44.76
C LEU A 17 25.34 -12.36 43.61
N THR A 18 26.55 -12.33 43.06
CA THR A 18 26.85 -11.49 41.90
C THR A 18 26.10 -11.95 40.65
N ALA A 19 25.97 -13.26 40.42
CA ALA A 19 25.21 -13.77 39.28
C ALA A 19 23.73 -13.40 39.38
N ILE A 20 23.12 -13.56 40.56
CA ILE A 20 21.73 -13.16 40.81
C ILE A 20 21.57 -11.66 40.64
N ALA A 21 22.47 -10.85 41.22
CA ALA A 21 22.42 -9.39 41.09
C ALA A 21 22.57 -8.92 39.63
N VAL A 22 23.45 -9.56 38.85
CA VAL A 22 23.63 -9.27 37.42
C VAL A 22 22.39 -9.69 36.62
N VAL A 23 21.83 -10.88 36.85
CA VAL A 23 20.58 -11.32 36.21
C VAL A 23 19.42 -10.39 36.58
N TRP A 24 19.34 -9.93 37.83
CA TRP A 24 18.35 -8.94 38.27
C TRP A 24 18.53 -7.59 37.57
N LEU A 25 19.76 -7.08 37.49
CA LEU A 25 20.05 -5.82 36.80
C LEU A 25 19.76 -5.92 35.30
N LEU A 26 20.11 -7.04 34.66
CA LEU A 26 19.78 -7.31 33.26
C LEU A 26 18.27 -7.47 33.06
N GLY A 27 17.57 -8.08 34.01
CA GLY A 27 16.11 -8.16 34.03
C GLY A 27 15.46 -6.77 34.13
N LEU A 28 15.98 -5.89 34.99
CA LEU A 28 15.47 -4.52 35.14
C LEU A 28 15.75 -3.65 33.90
N VAL A 29 16.87 -3.86 33.23
CA VAL A 29 17.29 -3.06 32.05
C VAL A 29 16.69 -3.58 30.74
N GLY A 30 16.59 -4.90 30.56
CA GLY A 30 16.20 -5.52 29.29
C GLY A 30 14.69 -5.68 29.07
N TRP A 31 13.89 -5.68 30.13
CA TRP A 31 12.46 -6.04 30.03
C TRP A 31 11.61 -4.95 29.36
N SER A 32 12.06 -3.70 29.41
CA SER A 32 11.36 -2.58 28.78
C SER A 32 11.36 -2.68 27.24
N TRP A 33 12.43 -3.19 26.63
CA TRP A 33 12.52 -3.32 25.18
C TRP A 33 11.56 -4.39 24.65
N PHE A 34 11.50 -5.54 25.33
CA PHE A 34 10.59 -6.63 24.96
C PHE A 34 9.13 -6.21 25.05
N ILE A 35 8.73 -5.56 26.15
CA ILE A 35 7.35 -5.08 26.30
C ILE A 35 7.01 -4.04 25.24
N LYS A 36 7.89 -3.05 25.01
CA LYS A 36 7.63 -1.99 24.02
C LYS A 36 7.49 -2.57 22.60
N SER A 37 8.39 -3.48 22.20
CA SER A 37 8.33 -4.11 20.88
C SER A 37 7.07 -4.97 20.73
N PHE A 38 6.72 -5.75 21.75
CA PHE A 38 5.49 -6.55 21.75
C PHE A 38 4.24 -5.66 21.67
N LEU A 39 4.21 -4.56 22.41
CA LEU A 39 3.09 -3.62 22.41
C LEU A 39 2.96 -2.91 21.04
N ILE A 40 4.06 -2.56 20.39
CA ILE A 40 4.05 -2.05 19.00
C ILE A 40 3.53 -3.10 18.03
N LEU A 41 3.95 -4.36 18.15
CA LEU A 41 3.48 -5.44 17.27
C LEU A 41 1.98 -5.69 17.44
N VAL A 42 1.49 -5.70 18.69
CA VAL A 42 0.05 -5.80 18.99
C VAL A 42 -0.69 -4.58 18.42
N ALA A 43 -0.20 -3.37 18.67
CA ALA A 43 -0.80 -2.17 18.11
C ALA A 43 -0.87 -2.24 16.58
N LEU A 44 0.22 -2.63 15.92
CA LEU A 44 0.29 -2.82 14.47
C LEU A 44 -0.71 -3.90 14.02
N LEU A 45 -0.83 -5.03 14.72
CA LEU A 45 -1.77 -6.10 14.38
C LEU A 45 -3.22 -5.60 14.36
N PHE A 46 -3.59 -4.71 15.29
CA PHE A 46 -4.94 -4.14 15.36
C PHE A 46 -5.14 -2.91 14.46
N LEU A 47 -4.12 -2.05 14.33
CA LEU A 47 -4.17 -0.84 13.51
C LEU A 47 -4.04 -1.13 12.02
N THR A 48 -3.22 -2.11 11.63
CA THR A 48 -2.99 -2.47 10.22
C THR A 48 -4.28 -2.78 9.48
N PRO A 49 -5.20 -3.65 9.95
CA PRO A 49 -6.42 -3.93 9.20
C PRO A 49 -7.29 -2.68 9.02
N VAL A 50 -7.33 -1.79 10.02
CA VAL A 50 -8.08 -0.53 9.94
C VAL A 50 -7.47 0.41 8.92
N LEU A 51 -6.16 0.65 8.99
CA LEU A 51 -5.44 1.50 8.07
C LEU A 51 -5.43 0.94 6.65
N ALA A 52 -5.26 -0.37 6.50
CA ALA A 52 -5.33 -1.07 5.22
C ALA A 52 -6.71 -0.90 4.59
N PHE A 53 -7.79 -1.07 5.37
CA PHE A 53 -9.14 -0.88 4.87
C PHE A 53 -9.41 0.56 4.43
N LEU A 54 -9.04 1.56 5.26
CA LEU A 54 -9.23 2.97 4.92
C LEU A 54 -8.38 3.39 3.72
N GLY A 55 -7.12 2.97 3.67
CA GLY A 55 -6.21 3.23 2.55
C GLY A 55 -6.72 2.58 1.26
N PHE A 56 -7.17 1.33 1.32
CA PHE A 56 -7.73 0.62 0.17
C PHE A 56 -9.00 1.29 -0.34
N ARG A 57 -9.91 1.72 0.56
CA ARG A 57 -11.12 2.45 0.19
C ARG A 57 -10.83 3.81 -0.44
N TRP A 58 -9.89 4.56 0.14
CA TRP A 58 -9.47 5.84 -0.41
C TRP A 58 -8.83 5.67 -1.79
N TRP A 59 -7.92 4.70 -1.94
CA TRP A 59 -7.29 4.36 -3.20
C TRP A 59 -8.32 3.98 -4.28
N LEU A 60 -9.28 3.11 -3.96
CA LEU A 60 -10.35 2.76 -4.91
C LEU A 60 -11.12 4.00 -5.37
N SER A 61 -11.52 4.88 -4.46
CA SER A 61 -12.27 6.09 -4.82
C SER A 61 -11.51 7.02 -5.77
N GLN A 62 -10.19 7.04 -5.70
CA GLN A 62 -9.34 7.86 -6.58
C GLN A 62 -8.99 7.15 -7.89
N ASN A 63 -8.99 5.81 -7.89
CA ASN A 63 -8.64 5.02 -9.07
C ASN A 63 -9.87 4.56 -9.88
N LEU A 64 -11.08 4.67 -9.33
CA LEU A 64 -12.33 4.41 -10.04
C LEU A 64 -12.65 5.59 -10.95
N VAL A 65 -12.72 5.31 -12.25
CA VAL A 65 -13.08 6.27 -13.30
C VAL A 65 -14.45 5.88 -13.81
N GLN A 66 -15.40 6.82 -13.78
CA GLN A 66 -16.71 6.65 -14.38
C GLN A 66 -16.80 7.56 -15.59
N ASP A 67 -16.89 6.97 -16.76
CA ASP A 67 -16.94 7.69 -18.03
C ASP A 67 -17.81 6.90 -19.03
N SER A 68 -18.07 7.48 -20.20
CA SER A 68 -18.85 6.87 -21.26
C SER A 68 -17.96 6.19 -22.29
N CYS A 69 -18.35 5.03 -22.80
CA CYS A 69 -17.64 4.42 -23.92
C CYS A 69 -17.72 5.33 -25.16
N PRO A 70 -16.60 5.73 -25.78
CA PRO A 70 -16.63 6.63 -26.95
C PRO A 70 -17.30 6.00 -28.18
N VAL A 71 -17.43 4.67 -28.22
CA VAL A 71 -18.02 3.93 -29.36
C VAL A 71 -19.52 3.72 -29.17
N CYS A 72 -19.96 3.21 -28.01
CA CYS A 72 -21.36 2.84 -27.77
C CYS A 72 -22.10 3.75 -26.78
N GLN A 73 -21.43 4.79 -26.25
CA GLN A 73 -21.97 5.77 -25.29
C GLN A 73 -22.56 5.16 -24.00
N LEU A 74 -22.24 3.89 -23.69
CA LEU A 74 -22.62 3.29 -22.43
C LEU A 74 -21.71 3.79 -21.32
N GLU A 75 -22.31 4.24 -20.21
CA GLU A 75 -21.60 4.58 -18.97
C GLU A 75 -21.22 3.32 -18.20
N PHE A 76 -19.96 3.23 -17.80
CA PHE A 76 -19.45 2.10 -17.02
C PHE A 76 -18.24 2.53 -16.20
N THR A 77 -17.97 1.79 -15.13
CA THR A 77 -16.86 2.11 -14.22
C THR A 77 -15.64 1.28 -14.56
N GLY A 78 -14.50 1.95 -14.68
CA GLY A 78 -13.20 1.34 -14.93
C GLY A 78 -12.20 1.65 -13.84
N LEU A 79 -11.13 0.86 -13.78
CA LEU A 79 -9.94 1.23 -13.02
C LEU A 79 -9.00 2.06 -13.89
N ASN A 80 -8.54 3.19 -13.38
CA ASN A 80 -7.54 4.03 -14.02
C ASN A 80 -6.24 3.24 -14.27
N ASN A 81 -5.57 3.52 -15.39
CA ASN A 81 -4.36 2.83 -15.87
C ASN A 81 -4.54 1.32 -16.11
N THR A 82 -5.74 0.86 -16.42
CA THR A 82 -5.99 -0.53 -16.83
C THR A 82 -6.55 -0.61 -18.24
N GLN A 83 -6.27 -1.72 -18.92
CA GLN A 83 -6.90 -2.07 -20.19
C GLN A 83 -8.12 -2.93 -19.89
N MET A 84 -9.26 -2.53 -20.42
CA MET A 84 -10.54 -3.18 -20.15
C MET A 84 -11.39 -3.24 -21.42
N GLN A 85 -12.13 -4.34 -21.56
CA GLN A 85 -13.04 -4.54 -22.68
C GLN A 85 -14.43 -4.06 -22.30
N CYS A 86 -15.03 -3.26 -23.17
CA CYS A 86 -16.41 -2.81 -22.97
C CYS A 86 -17.36 -4.01 -23.02
N GLN A 87 -18.23 -4.13 -22.02
CA GLN A 87 -19.21 -5.24 -21.92
C GLN A 87 -20.31 -5.18 -22.98
N ASN A 88 -20.49 -4.05 -23.67
CA ASN A 88 -21.54 -3.85 -24.67
C ASN A 88 -21.03 -3.95 -26.11
N CYS A 89 -19.90 -3.31 -26.43
CA CYS A 89 -19.36 -3.32 -27.80
C CYS A 89 -18.15 -4.24 -28.00
N GLY A 90 -17.54 -4.76 -26.93
CA GLY A 90 -16.35 -5.63 -27.01
C GLY A 90 -15.05 -4.90 -27.38
N GLU A 91 -15.05 -3.58 -27.51
CA GLU A 91 -13.85 -2.79 -27.86
C GLU A 91 -12.84 -2.78 -26.69
N GLN A 92 -11.56 -2.90 -27.00
CA GLN A 92 -10.46 -2.72 -26.05
C GLN A 92 -10.22 -1.23 -25.78
N LEU A 93 -10.46 -0.82 -24.54
CA LEU A 93 -10.30 0.56 -24.09
C LEU A 93 -9.17 0.63 -23.07
N MET A 94 -8.40 1.71 -23.13
CA MET A 94 -7.37 2.03 -22.14
C MET A 94 -7.86 3.22 -21.32
N VAL A 95 -7.99 3.02 -20.00
CA VAL A 95 -8.38 4.10 -19.09
C VAL A 95 -7.15 4.93 -18.81
N SER A 96 -7.12 6.16 -19.33
CA SER A 96 -6.00 7.07 -19.12
C SER A 96 -6.54 8.47 -18.88
N HIS A 97 -5.94 9.21 -17.95
CA HIS A 97 -6.39 10.56 -17.56
C HIS A 97 -7.87 10.66 -17.15
N HIS A 98 -8.40 9.65 -16.45
CA HIS A 98 -9.82 9.61 -16.05
C HIS A 98 -10.80 9.59 -17.24
N HIS A 99 -10.34 9.20 -18.43
CA HIS A 99 -11.18 9.05 -19.60
C HIS A 99 -10.96 7.69 -20.28
N PHE A 100 -12.02 7.20 -20.94
CA PHE A 100 -11.92 6.01 -21.78
C PHE A 100 -11.36 6.36 -23.16
N ASN A 101 -10.09 6.02 -23.38
CA ASN A 101 -9.45 6.17 -24.68
C ASN A 101 -9.40 4.83 -25.42
N ARG A 102 -9.36 4.89 -26.75
CA ARG A 102 -9.16 3.69 -27.58
C ARG A 102 -7.73 3.18 -27.39
N SER A 103 -7.57 1.86 -27.25
CA SER A 103 -6.24 1.24 -27.22
C SER A 103 -5.64 1.26 -28.63
N THR A 104 -4.98 2.35 -29.02
CA THR A 104 -4.27 2.43 -30.31
C THR A 104 -2.91 1.74 -30.20
N PRO A 105 -2.60 0.77 -31.09
CA PRO A 105 -1.25 0.21 -31.18
C PRO A 105 -0.20 1.30 -31.41
N PRO A 106 1.03 1.14 -30.90
CA PRO A 106 2.09 2.10 -31.16
C PRO A 106 2.35 2.19 -32.67
N GLY A 107 2.14 3.38 -33.26
CA GLY A 107 2.32 3.64 -34.69
C GLY A 107 1.05 4.01 -35.46
N THR A 108 -0.13 3.99 -34.85
CA THR A 108 -1.38 4.49 -35.47
C THR A 108 -1.66 5.91 -34.99
N ILE A 109 -1.81 6.86 -35.92
CA ILE A 109 -2.18 8.25 -35.64
C ILE A 109 -3.68 8.39 -35.85
N ASP A 110 -4.40 8.91 -34.85
CA ASP A 110 -5.83 9.21 -34.99
C ASP A 110 -5.99 10.44 -35.91
N VAL A 111 -6.49 10.22 -37.13
CA VAL A 111 -6.71 11.30 -38.12
C VAL A 111 -8.15 11.74 -38.05
N GLN A 112 -8.37 12.95 -37.55
CA GLN A 112 -9.69 13.60 -37.58
C GLN A 112 -9.90 14.18 -38.99
N ALA A 113 -10.67 13.48 -39.81
CA ALA A 113 -11.01 13.96 -41.15
C ALA A 113 -11.99 15.13 -41.04
N VAL A 114 -11.55 16.32 -41.44
CA VAL A 114 -12.41 17.50 -41.59
C VAL A 114 -12.76 17.64 -43.06
N GLU A 115 -14.04 17.57 -43.39
CA GLU A 115 -14.52 17.85 -44.75
C GLU A 115 -14.32 19.32 -45.07
N VAL A 116 -13.39 19.63 -45.98
CA VAL A 116 -13.19 20.99 -46.49
C VAL A 116 -14.11 21.18 -47.69
N PRO A 117 -15.06 22.15 -47.66
CA PRO A 117 -15.91 22.42 -48.81
C PRO A 117 -15.06 22.92 -49.98
N ALA A 118 -15.03 22.16 -51.08
CA ALA A 118 -14.36 22.56 -52.30
C ALA A 118 -15.12 23.73 -52.93
N LYS A 119 -14.47 24.90 -52.98
CA LYS A 119 -14.97 26.05 -53.74
C LYS A 119 -14.66 25.78 -55.21
N SER A 120 -15.66 25.31 -55.97
CA SER A 120 -15.58 25.19 -57.43
C SER A 120 -15.34 26.58 -58.03
N PHE A 121 -14.31 26.70 -58.86
CA PHE A 121 -13.85 27.94 -59.48
C PHE A 121 -14.44 28.11 -60.90
N GLU A 122 -15.67 27.64 -61.12
CA GLU A 122 -16.38 27.78 -62.39
C GLU A 122 -17.55 28.76 -62.20
N ASP A 123 -17.24 30.05 -62.02
CA ASP A 123 -18.15 31.19 -62.22
C ASP A 123 -17.33 32.50 -62.12
N ALA A 124 -16.49 32.77 -63.12
CA ALA A 124 -15.79 34.06 -63.30
C ALA A 124 -15.83 34.49 -64.77
#